data_AF-A0A7C5XBY2-F1
#
_entry.id   AF-A0A7C5XBY2-F1
#
_cell.length_a   1.000
_cell.length_b   1.000
_cell.length_c   1.000
_cell.angle_alpha   90.00
_cell.angle_beta   90.00
_cell.angle_gamma   90.00
#
_symmetry.space_group_name_H-M   'P 1'
#
loop_
_entity.id
_entity.type
_entity.pdbx_description
1 polymer ?
#
loop_
_entity_poly.entity_id
_entity_poly.type
_entity_poly.pdbx_seq_one_letter_code
_entity_poly.pdbx_strand_id
1 'polypeptide(L)'
;MNFIKILLSEKLKNKNPMLDLFGADRKVLQIACQDLTNYLKVHWNLIGKEANEWELVDKLEEFYQNEPKELEEFLDLWTSMWLKKWGERVKLLIGKEDSTKWDKVTKTLSKAEPLWRKLPNRKELQEVVISTLVKNGEICGTSILAENLLKMELGENEKNYSTEREQTLNLVNNTLRRARELSRSRGPLIFVRIDKGYYNNFL
;
A
#
# COMPACT_ATOMS: atom_id res chain seq x y z
N MET A 1 1.46 15.47 10.27
CA MET A 1 1.92 14.11 9.87
C MET A 1 3.07 13.51 10.71
N ASN A 2 3.64 14.21 11.70
CA ASN A 2 4.67 13.66 12.61
C ASN A 2 4.06 12.84 13.77
N PHE A 3 2.88 13.24 14.23
CA PHE A 3 2.16 12.66 15.37
C PHE A 3 1.71 11.19 15.16
N ILE A 4 1.00 10.89 14.07
CA ILE A 4 0.56 9.52 13.72
C ILE A 4 1.73 8.54 13.68
N LYS A 5 2.85 8.99 13.12
CA LYS A 5 4.06 8.17 12.99
C LYS A 5 4.61 7.76 14.36
N ILE A 6 4.57 8.66 15.35
CA ILE A 6 5.00 8.37 16.72
C ILE A 6 4.08 7.32 17.32
N LEU A 7 2.76 7.56 17.32
CA LEU A 7 1.77 6.62 17.86
C LEU A 7 1.86 5.22 17.22
N LEU A 8 1.95 5.16 15.89
CA LEU A 8 2.09 3.89 15.18
C LEU A 8 3.42 3.20 15.52
N SER A 9 4.51 3.95 15.65
CA SER A 9 5.82 3.36 15.99
C SER A 9 5.82 2.70 17.36
N GLU A 10 5.14 3.30 18.35
CA GLU A 10 4.98 2.75 19.69
C GLU A 10 4.12 1.49 19.66
N LYS A 11 2.94 1.53 19.01
CA LYS A 11 2.05 0.36 18.91
C LYS A 11 2.71 -0.80 18.17
N LEU A 12 3.44 -0.53 17.09
CA LEU A 12 4.20 -1.57 16.37
C LEU A 12 5.32 -2.16 17.20
N LYS A 13 6.12 -1.34 17.92
CA LYS A 13 7.17 -1.83 18.82
C LYS A 13 6.63 -2.66 19.98
N ASN A 14 5.50 -2.24 20.56
CA ASN A 14 4.87 -2.99 21.64
C ASN A 14 4.41 -4.38 21.19
N LYS A 15 3.97 -4.52 19.94
CA LYS A 15 3.52 -5.80 19.37
C LYS A 15 4.67 -6.65 18.82
N ASN A 16 5.73 -6.03 18.31
CA ASN A 16 6.92 -6.73 17.87
C ASN A 16 8.18 -5.92 18.25
N PRO A 17 8.76 -6.18 19.43
CA PRO A 17 9.93 -5.46 19.92
C PRO A 17 11.20 -5.62 19.06
N MET A 18 11.23 -6.62 18.18
CA MET A 18 12.37 -6.89 17.29
C MET A 18 12.41 -5.97 16.06
N LEU A 19 11.34 -5.21 15.80
CA LEU A 19 11.30 -4.28 14.66
C LEU A 19 12.21 -3.06 14.90
N ASP A 20 13.24 -2.93 14.06
CA ASP A 20 14.11 -1.75 14.06
C ASP A 20 13.49 -0.62 13.20
N LEU A 21 12.41 -0.04 13.71
CA LEU A 21 11.61 0.98 13.00
C LEU A 21 12.37 2.29 12.71
N PHE A 22 13.55 2.48 13.32
CA PHE A 22 14.40 3.65 13.12
C PHE A 22 15.67 3.35 12.31
N GLY A 23 16.04 2.09 12.14
CA GLY A 23 17.09 1.63 11.23
C GLY A 23 16.54 0.74 10.11
N ALA A 24 16.81 -0.56 10.17
CA ALA A 24 16.60 -1.50 9.06
C ALA A 24 15.14 -1.62 8.60
N ASP A 25 14.19 -1.55 9.55
CA ASP A 25 12.75 -1.72 9.30
C ASP A 25 12.00 -0.39 9.12
N ARG A 26 12.70 0.73 8.93
CA ARG A 26 12.06 2.05 8.73
C ARG A 26 11.00 2.05 7.62
N LYS A 27 11.18 1.25 6.56
CA LYS A 27 10.19 1.10 5.48
C LYS A 27 8.88 0.47 5.96
N VAL A 28 8.92 -0.42 6.96
CA VAL A 28 7.73 -1.03 7.57
C VAL A 28 6.87 0.06 8.19
N LEU A 29 7.47 0.94 8.99
CA LEU A 29 6.75 2.07 9.60
C LEU A 29 6.20 3.03 8.54
N GLN A 30 6.94 3.32 7.47
CA GLN A 30 6.46 4.17 6.38
C GLN A 30 5.23 3.58 5.69
N ILE A 31 5.24 2.28 5.42
CA ILE A 31 4.11 1.60 4.78
C ILE A 31 2.91 1.57 5.73
N ALA A 32 3.12 1.25 7.02
CA ALA A 32 2.06 1.28 8.03
C ALA A 32 1.40 2.66 8.14
N CYS A 33 2.18 3.74 8.18
CA CYS A 33 1.64 5.10 8.19
C CYS A 33 0.82 5.40 6.94
N GLN A 34 1.32 5.02 5.76
CA GLN A 34 0.61 5.24 4.50
C GLN A 34 -0.70 4.43 4.44
N ASP A 35 -0.67 3.18 4.90
CA ASP A 35 -1.84 2.32 4.94
C ASP A 35 -2.89 2.81 5.91
N LEU A 36 -2.49 3.31 7.09
CA LEU A 36 -3.43 3.91 8.04
C LEU A 36 -4.05 5.17 7.43
N THR A 37 -3.25 6.04 6.82
CA THR A 37 -3.74 7.23 6.11
C THR A 37 -4.76 6.85 5.05
N ASN A 38 -4.45 5.86 4.20
CA ASN A 38 -5.36 5.38 3.16
C ASN A 38 -6.65 4.80 3.76
N TYR A 39 -6.53 3.99 4.82
CA TYR A 39 -7.66 3.42 5.54
C TYR A 39 -8.60 4.52 6.05
N LEU A 40 -8.07 5.49 6.78
CA LEU A 40 -8.85 6.60 7.33
C LEU A 40 -9.47 7.47 6.24
N LYS A 41 -8.73 7.80 5.17
CA LYS A 41 -9.31 8.55 4.03
C LYS A 41 -10.51 7.84 3.42
N VAL A 42 -10.49 6.51 3.33
CA VAL A 42 -11.62 5.74 2.82
C VAL A 42 -12.79 5.76 3.80
N HIS A 43 -12.54 5.48 5.07
CA HIS A 43 -13.60 5.37 6.09
C HIS A 43 -14.21 6.72 6.50
N TRP A 44 -13.48 7.82 6.37
CA TRP A 44 -13.97 9.18 6.60
C TRP A 44 -14.43 9.90 5.33
N ASN A 45 -14.59 9.18 4.22
CA ASN A 45 -15.06 9.70 2.94
C ASN A 45 -14.25 10.91 2.45
N LEU A 46 -12.92 10.82 2.54
CA LEU A 46 -11.98 11.87 2.10
C LEU A 46 -11.42 11.63 0.68
N ILE A 47 -11.67 10.47 0.09
CA ILE A 47 -11.20 10.13 -1.27
C ILE A 47 -11.72 11.14 -2.29
N GLY A 48 -10.83 11.64 -3.15
CA GLY A 48 -11.18 12.60 -4.21
C GLY A 48 -11.48 14.03 -3.74
N LYS A 49 -11.40 14.33 -2.43
CA LYS A 49 -11.51 15.71 -1.94
C LYS A 49 -10.18 16.45 -2.14
N GLU A 50 -10.26 17.69 -2.61
CA GLU A 50 -9.07 18.53 -2.84
C GLU A 50 -8.28 18.79 -1.55
N ALA A 51 -8.99 19.00 -0.43
CA ALA A 51 -8.40 19.23 0.89
C ALA A 51 -8.21 17.95 1.72
N ASN A 52 -8.15 16.76 1.09
CA ASN A 52 -8.20 15.49 1.82
C ASN A 52 -7.09 15.30 2.86
N GLU A 53 -5.88 15.82 2.62
CA GLU A 53 -4.76 15.71 3.56
C GLU A 53 -4.98 16.61 4.78
N TRP A 54 -5.48 17.82 4.56
CA TRP A 54 -5.78 18.78 5.64
C TRP A 54 -6.94 18.28 6.49
N GLU A 55 -8.06 17.89 5.86
CA GLU A 55 -9.23 17.36 6.58
C GLU A 55 -8.89 16.09 7.36
N LEU A 56 -7.97 15.26 6.86
CA LEU A 56 -7.50 14.07 7.58
C LEU A 56 -6.72 14.46 8.84
N VAL A 57 -5.82 15.44 8.74
CA VAL A 57 -5.01 15.90 9.88
C VAL A 57 -5.91 16.52 10.95
N ASP A 58 -6.81 17.42 10.55
CA ASP A 58 -7.74 18.09 11.48
C ASP A 58 -8.61 17.06 12.21
N LYS A 59 -9.20 16.10 11.47
CA LYS A 59 -10.01 15.02 12.07
C LYS A 59 -9.22 14.15 13.04
N LEU A 60 -7.97 13.84 12.74
CA LEU A 60 -7.12 13.06 13.63
C LEU A 60 -6.72 13.83 14.89
N GLU A 61 -6.43 15.12 14.77
CA GLU A 61 -6.10 15.97 15.90
C GLU A 61 -7.33 16.15 16.80
N GLU A 62 -8.50 16.38 16.22
CA GLU A 62 -9.78 16.44 16.94
C GLU A 62 -10.06 15.11 17.67
N PHE A 63 -9.93 13.98 16.99
CA PHE A 63 -10.16 12.65 17.60
C PHE A 63 -9.19 12.37 18.75
N TYR A 64 -7.92 12.75 18.59
CA TYR A 64 -6.93 12.61 19.67
C TYR A 64 -7.22 13.51 20.87
N GLN A 65 -7.68 14.74 20.66
CA GLN A 65 -7.97 15.68 21.74
C GLN A 65 -9.25 15.30 22.50
N ASN A 66 -10.28 14.88 21.79
CA ASN A 66 -11.60 14.63 22.35
C ASN A 66 -11.76 13.21 22.90
N GLU A 67 -11.19 12.22 22.22
CA GLU A 67 -11.39 10.80 22.53
C GLU A 67 -10.06 9.99 22.51
N PRO A 68 -9.03 10.42 23.27
CA PRO A 68 -7.68 9.84 23.19
C PRO A 68 -7.63 8.33 23.49
N LYS A 69 -8.49 7.85 24.40
CA LYS A 69 -8.58 6.42 24.74
C LYS A 69 -9.14 5.58 23.61
N GLU A 70 -10.17 6.09 22.93
CA GLU A 70 -10.79 5.37 21.80
C GLU A 70 -9.82 5.33 20.61
N LEU A 71 -9.12 6.44 20.33
CA LEU A 71 -8.05 6.43 19.34
C LEU A 71 -6.95 5.42 19.69
N GLU A 72 -6.58 5.33 20.98
CA GLU A 72 -5.57 4.37 21.43
C GLU A 72 -6.02 2.91 21.20
N GLU A 73 -7.26 2.57 21.57
CA GLU A 73 -7.85 1.25 21.37
C GLU A 73 -7.99 0.91 19.87
N PHE A 74 -8.45 1.88 19.07
CA PHE A 74 -8.53 1.76 17.62
C PHE A 74 -7.16 1.45 17.01
N LEU A 75 -6.12 2.20 17.38
CA LEU A 75 -4.77 1.98 16.86
C LEU A 75 -4.21 0.63 17.30
N ASP A 76 -4.50 0.17 18.51
CA ASP A 76 -4.07 -1.15 18.96
C ASP A 76 -4.72 -2.28 18.15
N LEU A 77 -6.04 -2.19 17.91
CA LEU A 77 -6.76 -3.15 17.08
C LEU A 77 -6.27 -3.11 15.62
N TRP A 78 -6.20 -1.91 15.05
CA TRP A 78 -5.80 -1.71 13.66
C TRP A 78 -4.38 -2.21 13.41
N THR A 79 -3.42 -1.89 14.29
CA THR A 79 -2.03 -2.37 14.15
C THR A 79 -1.92 -3.89 14.27
N SER A 80 -2.74 -4.51 15.12
CA SER A 80 -2.81 -5.99 15.21
C SER A 80 -3.28 -6.61 13.90
N MET A 81 -4.35 -6.06 13.31
CA MET A 81 -4.88 -6.51 12.02
C MET A 81 -3.86 -6.27 10.89
N TRP A 82 -3.23 -5.10 10.89
CA TRP A 82 -2.25 -4.71 9.89
C TRP A 82 -1.01 -5.62 9.94
N LEU A 83 -0.45 -5.91 11.11
CA LEU A 83 0.69 -6.82 11.26
C LEU A 83 0.37 -8.24 10.76
N LYS A 84 -0.83 -8.74 11.05
CA LYS A 84 -1.30 -10.03 10.54
C LYS A 84 -1.33 -10.03 9.01
N LYS A 85 -1.85 -8.96 8.40
CA LYS A 85 -1.87 -8.81 6.94
C LYS A 85 -0.49 -8.60 6.35
N TRP A 86 0.38 -7.85 7.01
CA TRP A 86 1.77 -7.67 6.63
C TRP A 86 2.51 -9.01 6.53
N GLY A 87 2.40 -9.85 7.56
CA GLY A 87 2.97 -11.21 7.55
C GLY A 87 2.37 -12.14 6.48
N GLU A 88 1.12 -11.89 6.07
CA GLU A 88 0.48 -12.63 4.97
C GLU A 88 0.99 -12.15 3.60
N ARG A 89 1.11 -10.83 3.41
CA ARG A 89 1.32 -10.20 2.10
C ARG A 89 2.78 -9.98 1.73
N VAL A 90 3.67 -9.83 2.70
CA VAL A 90 5.07 -9.47 2.45
C VAL A 90 5.98 -10.68 2.59
N LYS A 91 6.69 -11.03 1.53
CA LYS A 91 7.75 -12.05 1.56
C LYS A 91 9.09 -11.42 1.23
N LEU A 92 10.07 -11.63 2.10
CA LEU A 92 11.47 -11.29 1.84
C LEU A 92 12.07 -12.35 0.91
N LEU A 93 12.68 -11.90 -0.18
CA LEU A 93 13.43 -12.77 -1.10
C LEU A 93 14.91 -12.66 -0.78
N ILE A 94 15.49 -13.78 -0.33
CA ILE A 94 16.91 -13.91 -0.03
C ILE A 94 17.56 -14.72 -1.17
N GLY A 95 18.52 -14.12 -1.86
CA GLY A 95 19.24 -14.80 -2.94
C GLY A 95 18.37 -15.07 -4.19
N LYS A 96 18.38 -16.32 -4.69
CA LYS A 96 17.73 -16.74 -5.95
C LYS A 96 16.50 -17.64 -5.73
N GLU A 97 15.83 -17.58 -4.58
CA GLU A 97 14.64 -18.41 -4.32
C GLU A 97 13.49 -18.12 -5.30
N ASP A 98 12.92 -19.22 -5.84
CA ASP A 98 11.72 -19.36 -6.69
C ASP A 98 11.22 -18.08 -7.38
N SER A 99 12.09 -17.57 -8.26
CA SER A 99 11.90 -16.27 -8.90
C SER A 99 11.03 -16.34 -10.15
N THR A 100 10.69 -17.51 -10.71
CA THR A 100 10.14 -17.58 -12.09
C THR A 100 8.81 -16.84 -12.27
N LYS A 101 7.85 -17.02 -11.36
CA LYS A 101 6.56 -16.30 -11.38
C LYS A 101 6.75 -14.81 -11.10
N TRP A 102 7.65 -14.47 -10.17
CA TRP A 102 7.93 -13.08 -9.81
C TRP A 102 8.76 -12.33 -10.87
N ASP A 103 9.62 -13.04 -11.59
CA ASP A 103 10.41 -12.49 -12.68
C ASP A 103 9.48 -12.11 -13.84
N LYS A 104 8.40 -12.85 -14.07
CA LYS A 104 7.36 -12.45 -15.01
C LYS A 104 6.63 -11.18 -14.57
N VAL A 105 6.24 -11.10 -13.30
CA VAL A 105 5.59 -9.89 -12.73
C VAL A 105 6.55 -8.69 -12.81
N THR A 106 7.79 -8.84 -12.35
CA THR A 106 8.82 -7.81 -12.38
C THR A 106 9.08 -7.33 -13.81
N LYS A 107 9.23 -8.24 -14.78
CA LYS A 107 9.38 -7.88 -16.20
C LYS A 107 8.19 -7.08 -16.71
N THR A 108 6.97 -7.45 -16.32
CA THR A 108 5.75 -6.74 -16.72
C THR A 108 5.69 -5.34 -16.11
N LEU A 109 5.99 -5.22 -14.80
CA LEU A 109 6.07 -3.93 -14.11
C LEU A 109 7.15 -3.02 -14.73
N SER A 110 8.33 -3.55 -15.06
CA SER A 110 9.40 -2.80 -15.71
C SER A 110 9.01 -2.33 -17.12
N LYS A 111 8.30 -3.16 -17.90
CA LYS A 111 7.76 -2.77 -19.21
C LYS A 111 6.69 -1.68 -19.10
N ALA A 112 5.87 -1.73 -18.05
CA ALA A 112 4.81 -0.76 -17.81
C ALA A 112 5.32 0.58 -17.25
N GLU A 113 6.51 0.62 -16.64
CA GLU A 113 7.05 1.82 -15.98
C GLU A 113 7.09 3.08 -16.87
N PRO A 114 7.52 3.02 -18.15
CA PRO A 114 7.48 4.19 -19.02
C PRO A 114 6.05 4.67 -19.34
N LEU A 115 5.10 3.73 -19.50
CA LEU A 115 3.69 4.05 -19.74
C LEU A 115 3.06 4.66 -18.49
N TRP A 116 3.35 4.06 -17.33
CA TRP A 116 2.95 4.57 -16.03
C TRP A 116 3.39 6.01 -15.84
N ARG A 117 4.67 6.34 -16.11
CA ARG A 117 5.18 7.70 -15.94
C ARG A 117 4.47 8.75 -16.79
N LYS A 118 3.95 8.36 -17.95
CA LYS A 118 3.23 9.24 -18.88
C LYS A 118 1.73 9.35 -18.59
N LEU A 119 1.18 8.46 -17.76
CA LEU A 119 -0.24 8.42 -17.47
C LEU A 119 -0.66 9.70 -16.71
N PRO A 120 -1.66 10.45 -17.20
CA PRO A 120 -2.23 11.57 -16.44
C PRO A 120 -3.01 11.06 -15.24
N ASN A 121 -3.19 11.91 -14.22
CA ASN A 121 -4.05 11.65 -13.07
C ASN A 121 -3.74 10.34 -12.31
N ARG A 122 -2.47 9.93 -12.26
CA ARG A 122 -2.05 8.70 -11.58
C ARG A 122 -2.49 8.62 -10.13
N LYS A 123 -2.46 9.74 -9.42
CA LYS A 123 -2.81 9.81 -8.00
C LYS A 123 -4.28 9.46 -7.81
N GLU A 124 -5.14 10.05 -8.64
CA GLU A 124 -6.58 9.83 -8.64
C GLU A 124 -6.91 8.38 -8.98
N LEU A 125 -6.24 7.81 -9.99
CA LEU A 125 -6.39 6.40 -10.35
C LEU A 125 -5.95 5.48 -9.20
N GLN A 126 -4.82 5.78 -8.55
CA GLN A 126 -4.38 5.05 -7.36
C GLN A 126 -5.39 5.18 -6.21
N GLU A 127 -5.90 6.37 -5.91
CA GLU A 127 -6.88 6.58 -4.83
C GLU A 127 -8.15 5.76 -5.03
N VAL A 128 -8.65 5.66 -6.26
CA VAL A 128 -9.84 4.85 -6.59
C VAL A 128 -9.57 3.35 -6.37
N VAL A 129 -8.38 2.87 -6.75
CA VAL A 129 -7.97 1.48 -6.54
C VAL A 129 -7.73 1.19 -5.05
N ILE A 130 -7.06 2.08 -4.33
CA ILE A 130 -6.86 2.02 -2.88
C ILE A 130 -8.21 1.96 -2.17
N SER A 131 -9.16 2.82 -2.54
CA SER A 131 -10.52 2.80 -1.99
C SER A 131 -11.18 1.44 -2.17
N THR A 132 -10.99 0.81 -3.34
CA THR A 132 -11.51 -0.52 -3.62
C THR A 132 -10.82 -1.60 -2.79
N LEU A 133 -9.50 -1.56 -2.64
CA LEU A 133 -8.74 -2.49 -1.81
C LEU A 133 -9.20 -2.44 -0.34
N VAL A 134 -9.26 -1.22 0.23
CA VAL A 134 -9.67 -0.99 1.62
C VAL A 134 -11.11 -1.44 1.85
N LYS A 135 -12.05 -1.07 0.96
CA LYS A 135 -13.46 -1.50 1.04
C LYS A 135 -13.64 -3.02 0.96
N ASN A 136 -12.64 -3.75 0.45
CA ASN A 136 -12.64 -5.20 0.38
C ASN A 136 -11.73 -5.84 1.45
N GLY A 137 -11.32 -5.09 2.48
CA GLY A 137 -10.59 -5.59 3.64
C GLY A 137 -9.08 -5.75 3.44
N GLU A 138 -8.53 -5.24 2.34
CA GLU A 138 -7.08 -5.14 2.18
C GLU A 138 -6.58 -3.83 2.82
N ILE A 139 -5.85 -3.97 3.92
CA ILE A 139 -5.35 -2.85 4.73
C ILE A 139 -3.83 -2.73 4.69
N CYS A 140 -3.13 -3.64 4.00
CA CYS A 140 -1.67 -3.70 3.99
C CYS A 140 -1.11 -3.49 2.59
N GLY A 141 -0.10 -2.61 2.49
CA GLY A 141 0.60 -2.25 1.27
C GLY A 141 -0.33 -1.72 0.18
N THR A 142 -1.39 -1.03 0.56
CA THR A 142 -2.49 -0.63 -0.32
C THR A 142 -2.01 0.25 -1.48
N SER A 143 -1.10 1.20 -1.23
CA SER A 143 -0.48 2.01 -2.29
C SER A 143 0.39 1.17 -3.23
N ILE A 144 1.17 0.24 -2.68
CA ILE A 144 2.05 -0.66 -3.46
C ILE A 144 1.20 -1.56 -4.36
N LEU A 145 0.15 -2.16 -3.81
CA LEU A 145 -0.76 -3.04 -4.53
C LEU A 145 -1.53 -2.27 -5.61
N ALA A 146 -2.03 -1.08 -5.29
CA ALA A 146 -2.74 -0.24 -6.26
C ALA A 146 -1.86 0.13 -7.46
N GLU A 147 -0.63 0.59 -7.20
CA GLU A 147 0.33 0.90 -8.26
C GLU A 147 0.68 -0.33 -9.09
N ASN A 148 0.97 -1.46 -8.44
CA ASN A 148 1.33 -2.68 -9.13
C ASN A 148 0.18 -3.21 -10.00
N LEU A 149 -1.07 -3.17 -9.51
CA LEU A 149 -2.23 -3.60 -10.29
C LEU A 149 -2.43 -2.73 -11.53
N LEU A 150 -2.32 -1.40 -11.39
CA LEU A 150 -2.40 -0.47 -12.51
C LEU A 150 -1.28 -0.73 -13.54
N LYS A 151 -0.04 -0.90 -13.07
CA LYS A 151 1.10 -1.22 -13.94
C LYS A 151 0.95 -2.57 -14.63
N MET A 152 0.46 -3.60 -13.95
CA MET A 152 0.21 -4.90 -14.55
C MET A 152 -0.82 -4.79 -15.68
N GLU A 153 -1.91 -4.07 -15.46
CA GLU A 153 -2.94 -3.88 -16.48
C GLU A 153 -2.44 -3.03 -17.66
N LEU A 154 -1.57 -2.05 -17.42
CA LEU A 154 -0.88 -1.30 -18.48
C LEU A 154 0.11 -2.16 -19.28
N GLY A 155 0.87 -3.03 -18.60
CA GLY A 155 1.92 -3.84 -19.21
C GLY A 155 1.40 -5.09 -19.95
N GLU A 156 0.19 -5.54 -19.64
CA GLU A 156 -0.45 -6.70 -20.28
C GLU A 156 -1.32 -6.32 -21.49
N ASN A 157 -1.78 -5.07 -21.60
CA ASN A 157 -2.64 -4.64 -22.70
C ASN A 157 -1.86 -3.94 -23.81
N GLU A 158 -1.47 -4.70 -24.84
CA GLU A 158 -1.08 -4.15 -26.15
C GLU A 158 -2.31 -3.74 -27.00
N LYS A 159 -3.44 -3.42 -26.35
CA LYS A 159 -4.67 -3.10 -27.06
C LYS A 159 -4.59 -1.70 -27.66
N ASN A 160 -4.95 -1.60 -28.93
CA ASN A 160 -5.19 -0.32 -29.59
C ASN A 160 -6.53 0.23 -29.11
N TYR A 161 -6.49 1.16 -28.16
CA TYR A 161 -7.67 1.93 -27.77
C TYR A 161 -7.91 3.04 -28.78
N SER A 162 -9.18 3.31 -29.09
CA SER A 162 -9.55 4.38 -30.02
C SER A 162 -9.33 5.77 -29.44
N THR A 163 -9.35 5.90 -28.11
CA THR A 163 -9.15 7.17 -27.39
C THR A 163 -8.45 6.96 -26.03
N GLU A 164 -7.81 8.00 -25.51
CA GLU A 164 -7.22 8.00 -24.15
C GLU A 164 -8.27 7.78 -23.05
N ARG A 165 -9.48 8.30 -23.26
CA ARG A 165 -10.61 8.12 -22.34
C ARG A 165 -11.01 6.64 -22.25
N GLU A 166 -11.12 5.97 -23.41
CA GLU A 166 -11.41 4.55 -23.47
C GLU A 166 -10.31 3.73 -22.79
N GLN A 167 -9.04 4.05 -23.05
CA GLN A 167 -7.91 3.41 -22.39
C GLN A 167 -7.99 3.55 -20.86
N THR A 168 -8.26 4.76 -20.37
CA THR A 168 -8.34 5.05 -18.93
C THR A 168 -9.50 4.30 -18.27
N LEU A 169 -10.67 4.30 -18.89
CA LEU A 169 -11.84 3.58 -18.35
C LEU A 169 -11.61 2.07 -18.30
N ASN A 170 -11.02 1.48 -19.35
CA ASN A 170 -10.69 0.06 -19.36
C ASN A 170 -9.64 -0.29 -18.32
N LEU A 171 -8.57 0.51 -18.22
CA LEU A 171 -7.53 0.37 -17.21
C LEU A 171 -8.14 0.34 -15.81
N VAL A 172 -8.96 1.33 -15.47
CA VAL A 172 -9.59 1.41 -14.14
C VAL A 172 -10.51 0.23 -13.92
N ASN A 173 -11.45 -0.06 -14.82
CA ASN A 173 -12.43 -1.11 -14.63
C ASN A 173 -11.78 -2.49 -14.42
N ASN A 174 -10.77 -2.82 -15.22
CA ASN A 174 -10.06 -4.08 -15.09
C ASN A 174 -9.24 -4.13 -13.80
N THR A 175 -8.56 -3.03 -13.45
CA THR A 175 -7.80 -2.91 -12.20
C THR A 175 -8.72 -3.06 -10.98
N LEU A 176 -9.89 -2.43 -10.99
CA LEU A 176 -10.88 -2.52 -9.91
C LEU A 176 -11.42 -3.94 -9.74
N ARG A 177 -11.64 -4.67 -10.85
CA ARG A 177 -12.01 -6.08 -10.78
C ARG A 177 -10.90 -6.91 -10.12
N ARG A 178 -9.65 -6.76 -10.58
CA ARG A 178 -8.51 -7.47 -10.01
C ARG A 178 -8.29 -7.12 -8.54
N ALA A 179 -8.48 -5.87 -8.14
CA ALA A 179 -8.37 -5.44 -6.75
C ALA A 179 -9.34 -6.21 -5.84
N ARG A 180 -10.61 -6.35 -6.23
CA ARG A 180 -11.62 -7.12 -5.47
C ARG A 180 -11.26 -8.60 -5.36
N GLU A 181 -10.75 -9.21 -6.43
CA GLU A 181 -10.31 -10.61 -6.44
C GLU A 181 -9.08 -10.81 -5.54
N LEU A 182 -8.11 -9.89 -5.64
CA LEU A 182 -6.87 -9.92 -4.88
C LEU A 182 -7.11 -9.79 -3.37
N SER A 183 -8.00 -8.91 -2.93
CA SER A 183 -8.34 -8.77 -1.51
C SER A 183 -8.86 -10.07 -0.87
N ARG A 184 -9.42 -10.99 -1.67
CA ARG A 184 -9.91 -12.30 -1.22
C ARG A 184 -8.84 -13.39 -1.28
N SER A 185 -7.75 -13.17 -2.02
CA SER A 185 -6.65 -14.13 -2.14
C SER A 185 -5.85 -14.19 -0.84
N ARG A 186 -5.20 -15.34 -0.57
CA ARG A 186 -4.27 -15.51 0.55
C ARG A 186 -2.83 -15.60 0.08
N GLY A 187 -1.92 -15.10 0.92
CA GLY A 187 -0.48 -15.24 0.75
C GLY A 187 0.22 -14.02 0.13
N PRO A 188 1.51 -14.17 -0.20
CA PRO A 188 2.38 -13.04 -0.53
C PRO A 188 2.01 -12.37 -1.86
N LEU A 189 1.93 -11.05 -1.82
CA LEU A 189 1.66 -10.18 -2.96
C LEU A 189 2.73 -9.09 -3.13
N ILE A 190 3.52 -8.84 -2.09
CA ILE A 190 4.61 -7.87 -2.06
C ILE A 190 5.89 -8.65 -1.77
N PHE A 191 6.85 -8.53 -2.67
CA PHE A 191 8.14 -9.19 -2.54
C PHE A 191 9.22 -8.14 -2.36
N VAL A 192 9.99 -8.26 -1.27
CA VAL A 192 11.09 -7.36 -0.96
C VAL A 192 12.39 -8.12 -1.17
N ARG A 193 13.16 -7.73 -2.19
CA ARG A 193 14.50 -8.29 -2.42
C ARG A 193 15.49 -7.63 -1.47
N ILE A 194 16.22 -8.46 -0.74
CA ILE A 194 17.38 -8.01 0.05
C ILE A 194 18.61 -8.22 -0.83
N ASP A 195 19.23 -7.14 -1.30
CA ASP A 195 20.48 -7.22 -2.04
C ASP A 195 21.63 -7.65 -1.11
N LYS A 196 22.54 -8.47 -1.62
CA LYS A 196 23.66 -9.08 -0.87
C LYS A 196 24.54 -8.08 -0.09
N GLY A 197 24.52 -6.79 -0.45
CA GLY A 197 25.21 -5.73 0.29
C GLY A 197 24.68 -5.50 1.70
N TYR A 198 23.51 -6.01 2.06
CA TYR A 198 22.90 -5.85 3.39
C TYR A 198 23.70 -6.56 4.50
N TYR A 199 24.39 -7.66 4.18
CA TYR A 199 25.20 -8.41 5.15
C TYR A 199 26.67 -7.97 5.18
N ASN A 200 27.14 -7.21 4.20
CA ASN A 200 28.54 -6.75 4.13
C ASN A 200 28.86 -5.61 5.11
N ASN A 201 27.88 -5.06 5.82
CA ASN A 201 28.08 -4.06 6.88
C ASN A 201 28.13 -4.67 8.29
N PHE A 202 28.09 -6.00 8.42
CA PHE A 202 28.10 -6.72 9.70
C PHE A 202 29.23 -7.77 9.80
N LEU A 203 30.23 -7.71 8.90
CA LEU A 203 31.45 -8.54 8.94
C LEU A 203 32.69 -7.65 8.90
#